data_AF-A0A6B3FAY7-F1
#
_entry.id   AF-A0A6B3FAY7-F1
#
_cell.length_a   1.000
_cell.length_b   1.000
_cell.length_c   1.000
_cell.angle_alpha   90.00
_cell.angle_beta   90.00
_cell.angle_gamma   90.00
#
_symmetry.space_group_name_H-M   'P 1'
#
loop_
_entity.id
_entity.type
_entity.pdbx_description
1 polymer ?
#
loop_
_entity_poly.entity_id
_entity_poly.type
_entity_poly.pdbx_seq_one_letter_code
_entity_poly.pdbx_strand_id
1 'polypeptide(L)'
;LIYAVPSEGGFRTPRAPLGESAKEERMRRLSSELLISAEASANLVVLRTPPGAAQFLASAIDQAELHDILGTIAGDDTLLLISRDPAGGQQLADHLLRLAARVG
;
A
#
# COMPACT_ATOMS: atom_id res chain seq x y z
N LEU A 1 -33.09 6.06 -8.58
CA LEU A 1 -32.83 7.50 -8.39
C LEU A 1 -31.83 7.63 -7.25
N ILE A 2 -30.57 7.96 -7.55
CA ILE A 2 -29.52 8.17 -6.54
C ILE A 2 -29.26 9.68 -6.49
N TYR A 3 -29.47 10.28 -5.33
CA TYR A 3 -29.20 11.69 -5.07
C TYR A 3 -27.81 11.81 -4.44
N ALA A 4 -26.93 12.62 -5.03
CA ALA A 4 -25.64 12.98 -4.46
C ALA A 4 -25.73 14.39 -3.85
N VAL A 5 -25.35 14.50 -2.57
CA VAL A 5 -25.18 15.79 -1.89
C VAL A 5 -23.72 16.24 -2.09
N PRO A 6 -23.46 17.41 -2.68
CA PRO A 6 -22.11 17.97 -2.70
C PRO A 6 -21.79 18.53 -1.31
N SER A 7 -20.76 18.00 -0.64
CA SER A 7 -20.15 18.71 0.48
C SER A 7 -19.21 19.77 -0.08
N GLU A 8 -19.48 21.03 0.25
CA GLU A 8 -18.68 22.20 -0.10
C GLU A 8 -17.19 22.04 0.25
N GLY A 9 -16.32 22.56 -0.62
CA GLY A 9 -14.94 22.88 -0.25
C GLY A 9 -13.86 22.04 -0.94
N GLY A 10 -13.34 22.58 -2.04
CA GLY A 10 -12.06 22.19 -2.65
C GLY A 10 -12.24 21.56 -4.03
N PHE A 11 -11.82 22.28 -5.06
CA PHE A 11 -11.58 21.71 -6.39
C PHE A 11 -10.54 20.59 -6.29
N ARG A 12 -10.99 19.36 -6.00
CA ARG A 12 -10.26 18.19 -6.42
C ARG A 12 -10.56 18.05 -7.90
N THR A 13 -9.72 18.67 -8.72
CA THR A 13 -9.61 18.29 -10.13
C THR A 13 -9.55 16.77 -10.15
N PRO A 14 -10.49 16.06 -10.80
CA PRO A 14 -10.39 14.62 -10.97
C PRO A 14 -9.10 14.37 -11.73
N ARG A 15 -8.03 14.04 -11.00
CA ARG A 15 -6.79 13.61 -11.62
C ARG A 15 -7.16 12.33 -12.33
N ALA A 16 -7.05 12.33 -13.66
CA ALA A 16 -7.32 11.17 -14.50
C ALA A 16 -6.69 9.93 -13.85
N PRO A 17 -7.35 8.75 -13.90
CA PRO A 17 -6.79 7.54 -13.34
C PRO A 17 -5.37 7.42 -13.86
N LEU A 18 -4.42 7.52 -12.95
CA LEU A 18 -3.03 7.24 -13.27
C LEU A 18 -3.04 5.82 -13.82
N GLY A 19 -2.53 5.63 -15.03
CA GLY A 19 -2.41 4.30 -15.62
C GLY A 19 -1.68 3.36 -14.68
N GLU A 20 -1.80 2.06 -14.91
CA GLU A 20 -1.20 0.99 -14.09
C GLU A 20 0.28 1.28 -13.75
N SER A 21 1.04 1.79 -14.73
CA SER A 21 2.44 2.22 -14.54
C SER A 21 2.64 3.34 -13.52
N ALA A 22 1.72 4.28 -13.40
CA ALA A 22 1.83 5.40 -12.48
C ALA A 22 1.33 5.04 -11.06
N LYS A 23 0.45 4.05 -10.92
CA LYS A 23 0.16 3.42 -9.61
C LYS A 23 1.38 2.67 -9.09
N GLU A 24 2.02 1.89 -9.96
CA GLU A 24 3.22 1.11 -9.63
C GLU A 24 4.40 2.01 -9.26
N GLU A 25 4.65 3.09 -10.02
CA GLU A 25 5.69 4.05 -9.69
C GLU A 25 5.44 4.75 -8.35
N ARG A 26 4.18 5.12 -8.06
CA ARG A 26 3.81 5.67 -6.75
C ARG A 26 4.10 4.67 -5.63
N MET A 27 3.75 3.41 -5.83
CA MET A 27 3.98 2.34 -4.86
C MET A 27 5.47 2.11 -4.62
N ARG A 28 6.28 2.05 -5.68
CA ARG A 28 7.74 1.95 -5.60
C ARG A 28 8.33 3.10 -4.80
N ARG A 29 7.98 4.35 -5.15
CA ARG A 29 8.48 5.54 -4.46
C ARG A 29 8.15 5.51 -2.97
N LEU A 30 6.88 5.28 -2.62
CA LEU A 30 6.46 5.26 -1.22
C LEU A 30 7.06 4.10 -0.43
N SER A 31 7.23 2.94 -1.06
CA SER A 31 7.95 1.82 -0.43
C SER A 31 9.40 2.22 -0.14
N SER A 32 10.08 2.87 -1.07
CA SER A 32 11.47 3.31 -0.87
C SER A 32 11.64 4.41 0.18
N GLU A 33 10.62 5.23 0.39
CA GLU A 33 10.63 6.34 1.35
C GLU A 33 10.20 5.92 2.75
N LEU A 34 9.23 4.99 2.86
CA LEU A 34 8.50 4.74 4.11
C LEU A 34 8.64 3.31 4.64
N LEU A 35 9.02 2.33 3.83
CA LEU A 35 9.16 0.95 4.31
C LEU A 35 10.50 0.78 5.04
N ILE A 36 10.45 0.55 6.35
CA ILE A 36 11.63 0.27 7.17
C ILE A 36 11.95 -1.23 7.18
N SER A 37 10.94 -2.07 7.34
CA SER A 37 11.08 -3.53 7.36
C SER A 37 9.78 -4.23 6.99
N ALA A 38 9.89 -5.49 6.56
CA ALA A 38 8.79 -6.39 6.29
C ALA A 38 9.13 -7.78 6.85
N GLU A 39 8.27 -8.32 7.70
CA GLU A 39 8.42 -9.66 8.28
C GLU A 39 7.15 -10.47 8.05
N ALA A 40 7.31 -11.75 7.70
CA ALA A 40 6.19 -12.63 7.37
C ALA A 40 6.00 -13.76 8.37
N SER A 41 4.74 -14.14 8.60
CA SER A 41 4.33 -15.33 9.34
C SER A 41 3.12 -15.96 8.64
N ALA A 42 3.34 -17.09 7.97
CA ALA A 42 2.35 -17.72 7.09
C ALA A 42 1.83 -16.71 6.03
N ASN A 43 0.56 -16.33 6.09
CA ASN A 43 -0.04 -15.33 5.20
C ASN A 43 -0.07 -13.92 5.76
N LEU A 44 0.47 -13.69 6.95
CA LEU A 44 0.53 -12.37 7.57
C LEU A 44 1.87 -11.72 7.25
N VAL A 45 1.85 -10.45 6.88
CA VAL A 45 3.05 -9.64 6.69
C VAL A 45 2.93 -8.38 7.53
N VAL A 46 3.88 -8.19 8.44
CA VAL A 46 3.99 -7.00 9.27
C VAL A 46 5.01 -6.07 8.61
N LEU A 47 4.58 -4.87 8.26
CA LEU A 47 5.47 -3.81 7.79
C LEU A 47 5.68 -2.77 8.87
N ARG A 48 6.90 -2.24 8.96
CA ARG A 48 7.23 -1.09 9.81
C ARG A 48 7.49 0.14 8.96
N THR A 49 7.04 1.29 9.46
CA THR A 49 7.23 2.61 8.86
C THR A 49 7.71 3.61 9.90
N PRO A 50 8.13 4.82 9.51
CA PRO A 50 8.26 5.92 10.47
C PRO A 50 6.93 6.22 11.19
N PRO A 51 6.98 6.89 12.36
CA PRO A 51 5.77 7.32 13.08
C PRO A 51 4.80 8.09 12.18
N GLY A 52 3.51 7.78 12.27
CA GLY A 52 2.44 8.39 11.49
C GLY A 52 2.39 8.05 9.99
N ALA A 53 3.26 7.17 9.48
CA ALA A 53 3.37 6.90 8.05
C ALA A 53 2.62 5.64 7.59
N ALA A 54 2.19 4.75 8.49
CA ALA A 54 1.66 3.44 8.11
C ALA A 54 0.37 3.56 7.28
N GLN A 55 -0.56 4.42 7.69
CA GLN A 55 -1.82 4.68 6.96
C GLN A 55 -1.56 5.18 5.53
N PHE A 56 -0.53 6.02 5.34
CA PHE A 56 -0.23 6.58 4.02
C PHE A 56 0.34 5.52 3.07
N LEU A 57 1.24 4.66 3.56
CA LEU A 57 1.76 3.53 2.80
C LEU A 57 0.65 2.51 2.49
N ALA A 58 -0.21 2.20 3.45
CA ALA A 58 -1.36 1.30 3.26
C ALA A 58 -2.29 1.80 2.14
N SER A 59 -2.61 3.10 2.11
CA SER A 59 -3.43 3.68 1.04
C SER A 59 -2.80 3.54 -0.34
N ALA A 60 -1.47 3.53 -0.45
CA ALA A 60 -0.80 3.26 -1.72
C ALA A 60 -0.88 1.79 -2.13
N ILE A 61 -0.72 0.88 -1.18
CA ILE A 61 -0.89 -0.57 -1.37
C ILE A 61 -2.31 -0.88 -1.86
N ASP A 62 -3.32 -0.32 -1.21
CA ASP A 62 -4.73 -0.55 -1.57
C ASP A 62 -5.03 -0.04 -2.99
N GLN A 63 -4.49 1.12 -3.37
CA GLN A 63 -4.67 1.70 -4.71
C GLN A 63 -3.95 0.92 -5.81
N ALA A 64 -2.88 0.21 -5.47
CA ALA A 64 -2.15 -0.66 -6.40
C ALA A 64 -2.96 -1.91 -6.77
N GLU A 65 -4.06 -2.21 -6.06
CA GLU A 65 -5.01 -3.28 -6.40
C GLU A 65 -4.32 -4.66 -6.60
N LEU A 66 -3.28 -4.93 -5.79
CA LEU A 66 -2.49 -6.16 -5.89
C LEU A 66 -3.36 -7.38 -5.53
N HIS A 67 -3.63 -8.23 -6.52
CA HIS A 67 -4.52 -9.39 -6.37
C HIS A 67 -4.09 -10.35 -5.23
N ASP A 68 -2.79 -10.47 -4.99
CA ASP A 68 -2.20 -11.36 -3.98
C ASP A 68 -2.47 -10.90 -2.54
N ILE A 69 -2.95 -9.67 -2.34
CA ILE A 69 -3.33 -9.12 -1.03
C ILE A 69 -4.82 -9.34 -0.82
N LEU A 70 -5.17 -10.06 0.25
CA LEU A 70 -6.55 -10.22 0.72
C LEU A 70 -7.07 -8.93 1.37
N GLY A 71 -6.24 -8.25 2.14
CA GLY A 71 -6.58 -6.98 2.79
C GLY A 71 -5.43 -6.40 3.63
N THR A 72 -5.66 -5.18 4.12
CA THR A 72 -4.67 -4.37 4.85
C THR A 72 -5.29 -3.79 6.13
N ILE A 73 -4.51 -3.67 7.20
CA ILE A 73 -4.89 -2.95 8.43
C ILE A 73 -3.70 -2.09 8.86
N ALA A 74 -3.88 -0.78 8.91
CA ALA A 74 -2.83 0.15 9.31
C ALA A 74 -3.04 0.69 10.74
N GLY A 75 -1.94 0.75 11.50
CA GLY A 75 -1.81 1.51 12.73
C GLY A 75 -1.10 2.85 12.47
N ASP A 76 -0.21 3.25 13.39
CA ASP A 76 0.58 4.48 13.28
C ASP A 76 1.91 4.27 12.54
N ASP A 77 2.72 3.34 13.03
CA ASP A 77 4.07 3.02 12.54
C ASP A 77 4.19 1.56 12.03
N THR A 78 3.06 0.87 11.97
CA THR A 78 2.96 -0.55 11.67
C THR A 78 1.70 -0.81 10.86
N LEU A 79 1.80 -1.63 9.81
CA LEU A 79 0.61 -2.16 9.14
C LEU A 79 0.72 -3.67 8.90
N LEU A 80 -0.42 -4.34 8.96
CA LEU A 80 -0.59 -5.75 8.67
C LEU A 80 -1.16 -5.91 7.27
N LEU A 81 -0.49 -6.70 6.45
CA LEU A 81 -1.03 -7.21 5.19
C LEU A 81 -1.38 -8.69 5.36
N ILE A 82 -2.44 -9.10 4.69
CA ILE A 82 -2.86 -10.50 4.65
C ILE A 82 -2.74 -10.95 3.21
N SER A 83 -1.86 -11.90 2.90
CA SER A 83 -1.81 -12.54 1.58
C SER A 83 -3.01 -13.46 1.40
N ARG A 84 -3.46 -13.59 0.15
CA ARG A 84 -4.57 -14.47 -0.22
C ARG A 84 -4.18 -15.94 -0.13
N ASP A 85 -2.95 -16.28 -0.53
CA ASP A 85 -2.36 -17.60 -0.33
C ASP A 85 -1.94 -17.76 1.15
N PRO A 86 -2.38 -18.82 1.86
CA PRO A 86 -1.93 -19.18 3.20
C PRO A 86 -0.39 -19.25 3.39
N ALA A 87 0.36 -19.55 2.33
CA ALA A 87 1.82 -19.61 2.34
C ALA A 87 2.50 -18.40 1.65
N GLY A 88 1.71 -17.42 1.20
CA GLY A 88 2.18 -16.33 0.35
C GLY A 88 2.88 -15.18 1.06
N GLY A 89 2.85 -15.11 2.40
CA GLY A 89 3.33 -13.94 3.14
C GLY A 89 4.81 -13.64 2.90
N GLN A 90 5.67 -14.66 2.84
CA GLN A 90 7.10 -14.45 2.58
C GLN A 90 7.35 -13.84 1.19
N GLN A 91 6.67 -14.36 0.16
CA GLN A 91 6.81 -13.83 -1.21
C GLN A 91 6.34 -12.39 -1.32
N LEU A 92 5.24 -12.05 -0.62
CA LEU A 92 4.71 -10.70 -0.54
C LEU A 92 5.68 -9.74 0.18
N ALA A 93 6.25 -10.16 1.30
CA ALA A 93 7.25 -9.38 2.03
C ALA A 93 8.48 -9.10 1.15
N ASP A 94 9.02 -10.13 0.50
CA ASP A 94 10.17 -10.00 -0.39
C ASP A 94 9.87 -9.08 -1.58
N HIS A 95 8.66 -9.13 -2.12
CA HIS A 95 8.23 -8.23 -3.19
C HIS A 95 8.25 -6.76 -2.75
N LEU A 96 7.68 -6.46 -1.58
CA LEU A 96 7.64 -5.10 -1.04
C LEU A 96 9.04 -4.58 -0.72
N LEU A 97 9.92 -5.43 -0.17
CA LEU A 97 11.32 -5.08 0.06
C LEU A 97 12.08 -4.80 -1.26
N ARG A 98 11.80 -5.57 -2.33
CA ARG A 98 12.36 -5.29 -3.66
C ARG A 98 11.89 -3.97 -4.25
N LEU A 99 10.64 -3.56 -3.98
CA LEU A 99 10.14 -2.25 -4.39
C LEU A 99 10.82 -1.11 -3.62
N ALA A 100 11.12 -1.33 -2.33
CA ALA A 100 11.80 -0.36 -1.48
C ALA A 100 13.32 -0.24 -1.75
N ALA A 101 13.94 -1.30 -2.28
CA ALA A 101 15.35 -1.28 -2.64
C ALA A 101 15.61 -0.19 -3.69
N ARG A 102 16.47 0.79 -3.33
CA ARG A 102 16.91 1.82 -4.27
C ARG A 102 17.65 1.13 -5.42
N VAL A 103 17.15 1.28 -6.64
CA VAL A 103 17.96 1.00 -7.84
C VAL A 103 19.07 2.05 -7.82
N GLY A 104 20.30 1.62 -7.55
CA GLY A 104 21.50 2.44 -7.65
C GLY A 104 21.78 2.82 -9.10
#